data_AF-A0ABD1P4Y9-F1
#
_entry.id   AF-A0ABD1P4Y9-F1
#
_cell.length_a   1.000
_cell.length_b   1.000
_cell.length_c   1.000
_cell.angle_alpha   90.00
_cell.angle_beta   90.00
_cell.angle_gamma   90.00
#
_symmetry.space_group_name_H-M   'P 1'
#
loop_
_entity.id
_entity.type
_entity.pdbx_description
1 polymer ?
#
loop_
_entity_poly.entity_id
_entity_poly.type
_entity_poly.pdbx_seq_one_letter_code
_entity_poly.pdbx_strand_id
1 'polypeptide(L)'
;MARGEWGHNGRGKCCSYKRTTLIVCSINIFVALYVLRTLYTSLYMYPFSDSQTTFRYTSDQIRKMEESNQIRKASEPTELIKLVRQLKKDFLKEERVMELPQHLKQKLVHEILARLRSLSAGANTTVQREAVESWRKQKLKEVKRLVRGKTLNTTILPEEAGAVSSKKIGIWIPVEIINKEHDDKPEGEEEFDSRILPGRQLPLECHAEVHTDYGGEAVRWGLTHHKESAYDCCMACVNQAKRAKPGEKRCNIWVYCPSETGCYSPDIYEHKNQECWLKYSEKPKLNFKDRYSESYRNAHPNAPLIVPWVSGVVSI
;
A
#
# COMPACT_ATOMS: atom_id res chain seq x y z
N MET A 1 84.31 6.38 -24.50
CA MET A 1 84.66 5.01 -24.88
C MET A 1 83.38 4.19 -25.02
N ALA A 2 83.41 3.21 -25.92
CA ALA A 2 82.48 2.08 -26.08
C ALA A 2 81.07 2.37 -26.65
N ARG A 3 81.09 2.48 -27.97
CA ARG A 3 80.18 1.89 -28.97
C ARG A 3 79.57 0.55 -28.52
N GLY A 4 78.27 0.37 -28.78
CA GLY A 4 77.56 -0.90 -28.62
C GLY A 4 76.35 -0.95 -29.54
N GLU A 5 76.61 -1.12 -30.84
CA GLU A 5 75.62 -1.35 -31.89
C GLU A 5 74.77 -2.58 -31.56
N TRP A 6 73.46 -2.41 -31.42
CA TRP A 6 72.53 -3.53 -31.43
C TRP A 6 72.16 -3.86 -32.87
N GLY A 7 72.68 -5.00 -33.32
CA GLY A 7 72.39 -5.58 -34.62
C GLY A 7 70.90 -5.79 -34.82
N HIS A 8 70.38 -5.16 -35.87
CA HIS A 8 69.19 -5.63 -36.56
C HIS A 8 69.49 -6.97 -37.24
N ASN A 9 68.74 -8.01 -36.90
CA ASN A 9 68.23 -8.97 -37.88
C ASN A 9 67.19 -9.90 -37.26
N GLY A 10 65.93 -9.78 -37.70
CA GLY A 10 64.86 -10.64 -37.21
C GLY A 10 63.45 -10.34 -37.73
N ARG A 11 63.34 -9.91 -39.00
CA ARG A 11 62.24 -10.17 -39.95
C ARG A 11 60.88 -10.64 -39.35
N GLY A 12 59.95 -9.70 -39.14
CA GLY A 12 58.54 -9.98 -38.83
C GLY A 12 57.63 -8.86 -39.34
N LYS A 13 57.04 -9.10 -40.51
CA LYS A 13 56.23 -8.17 -41.32
C LYS A 13 54.86 -7.88 -40.67
N CYS A 14 54.35 -6.66 -40.87
CA CYS A 14 52.93 -6.27 -40.82
C CYS A 14 52.24 -6.10 -39.46
N CYS A 15 52.48 -4.96 -38.78
CA CYS A 15 51.46 -4.33 -37.95
C CYS A 15 51.30 -2.88 -38.40
N SER A 16 50.47 -2.66 -39.43
CA SER A 16 49.99 -1.32 -39.76
C SER A 16 49.38 -0.72 -38.50
N TYR A 17 49.75 0.52 -38.15
CA TYR A 17 49.23 1.27 -37.00
C TYR A 17 47.69 1.16 -36.87
N LYS A 18 46.99 1.05 -38.02
CA LYS A 18 45.55 0.79 -38.11
C LYS A 18 45.08 -0.52 -37.47
N ARG A 19 45.85 -1.60 -37.54
CA ARG A 19 45.53 -2.89 -36.88
C ARG A 19 45.78 -2.81 -35.38
N THR A 20 46.85 -2.14 -34.97
CA THR A 20 47.17 -1.95 -33.55
C THR A 20 46.12 -1.09 -32.86
N THR A 21 45.67 0.00 -33.49
CA THR A 21 44.60 0.84 -32.95
C THR A 21 43.25 0.12 -32.90
N LEU A 22 42.92 -0.71 -33.90
CA LEU A 22 41.72 -1.57 -33.85
C LEU A 22 41.74 -2.55 -32.67
N ILE A 23 42.90 -3.16 -32.40
CA ILE A 23 43.05 -4.09 -31.27
C ILE A 23 42.88 -3.35 -29.93
N VAL A 24 43.54 -2.19 -29.77
CA VAL A 24 43.41 -1.38 -28.55
C VAL A 24 41.98 -0.89 -28.34
N CYS A 25 41.30 -0.42 -29.39
CA CYS A 25 39.89 -0.03 -29.31
C CYS A 25 38.99 -1.23 -28.96
N SER A 26 39.27 -2.42 -29.49
CA SER A 26 38.50 -3.64 -29.17
C SER A 26 38.66 -4.03 -27.70
N ILE A 27 39.87 -3.91 -27.14
CA ILE A 27 40.13 -4.15 -25.71
C ILE A 27 39.38 -3.12 -24.85
N ASN A 28 39.43 -1.84 -25.21
CA ASN A 28 38.72 -0.79 -24.48
C ASN A 28 37.19 -0.99 -24.50
N ILE A 29 36.63 -1.42 -25.64
CA ILE A 29 35.20 -1.77 -25.73
C ILE A 29 34.88 -2.96 -24.83
N PHE A 30 35.74 -3.98 -24.78
CA PHE A 30 35.54 -5.15 -23.93
C PHE A 30 35.58 -4.78 -22.43
N VAL A 31 36.52 -3.92 -22.03
CA VAL A 31 36.61 -3.40 -20.66
C VAL A 31 35.38 -2.55 -20.33
N ALA A 32 34.94 -1.68 -21.25
CA ALA A 32 33.74 -0.87 -21.06
C ALA A 32 32.50 -1.76 -20.87
N LEU A 33 32.31 -2.78 -21.71
CA LEU A 33 31.22 -3.74 -21.59
C LEU A 33 31.30 -4.58 -20.31
N TYR A 34 32.51 -4.93 -19.85
CA TYR A 34 32.70 -5.63 -18.59
C TYR A 34 32.30 -4.76 -17.40
N VAL A 35 32.74 -3.49 -17.36
CA VAL A 35 32.34 -2.53 -16.32
C VAL A 35 30.83 -2.29 -16.36
N LEU A 36 30.24 -2.14 -17.55
CA LEU A 36 28.80 -1.98 -17.73
C LEU A 36 28.03 -3.23 -17.26
N ARG A 37 28.53 -4.44 -17.56
CA ARG A 37 28.01 -5.69 -17.01
C ARG A 37 28.12 -5.69 -15.49
N THR A 38 29.24 -5.32 -14.88
CA THR A 38 29.40 -5.31 -13.42
C THR A 38 28.46 -4.29 -12.76
N LEU A 39 28.32 -3.10 -13.33
CA LEU A 39 27.39 -2.07 -12.84
C LEU A 39 25.93 -2.48 -13.04
N TYR A 40 25.59 -3.05 -14.19
CA TYR A 40 24.24 -3.55 -14.46
C TYR A 40 23.93 -4.78 -13.61
N THR A 41 24.90 -5.65 -13.36
CA THR A 41 24.74 -6.80 -12.46
C THR A 41 24.66 -6.34 -11.00
N SER A 42 25.32 -5.26 -10.59
CA SER A 42 25.15 -4.63 -9.27
C SER A 42 23.77 -3.96 -9.12
N LEU A 43 23.23 -3.35 -10.19
CA LEU A 43 21.91 -2.73 -10.18
C LEU A 43 20.76 -3.74 -10.34
N TYR A 44 20.98 -4.87 -11.03
CA TYR A 44 19.95 -5.89 -11.28
C TYR A 44 20.08 -7.12 -10.36
N MET A 45 21.25 -7.33 -9.78
CA MET A 45 21.43 -8.17 -8.59
C MET A 45 21.63 -7.24 -7.41
N TYR A 46 20.52 -6.76 -6.87
CA TYR A 46 20.39 -6.75 -5.42
C TYR A 46 20.58 -8.20 -4.99
N PRO A 47 21.77 -8.60 -4.49
CA PRO A 47 21.95 -9.94 -4.03
C PRO A 47 21.27 -9.94 -2.67
N PHE A 48 20.05 -10.48 -2.63
CA PHE A 48 19.56 -11.17 -1.45
C PHE A 48 20.45 -12.40 -1.24
N SER A 49 21.71 -12.15 -0.91
CA SER A 49 22.63 -13.12 -0.34
C SER A 49 22.79 -12.73 1.11
N ASP A 50 21.68 -12.82 1.85
CA ASP A 50 21.75 -13.05 3.27
C ASP A 50 22.40 -14.42 3.46
N SER A 51 23.72 -14.40 3.58
CA SER A 51 24.53 -15.58 3.86
C SER A 51 24.45 -16.00 5.33
N GLN A 52 23.53 -15.43 6.12
CA GLN A 52 23.20 -15.89 7.47
C GLN A 52 21.71 -15.79 7.80
N THR A 53 20.84 -16.43 7.01
CA THR A 53 19.82 -17.37 7.49
C THR A 53 18.99 -17.87 6.31
N THR A 54 19.38 -19.00 5.71
CA THR A 54 18.38 -19.80 4.98
C THR A 54 17.38 -20.29 6.02
N PHE A 55 16.23 -19.62 6.14
CA PHE A 55 15.09 -20.15 6.89
C PHE A 55 14.74 -21.51 6.27
N ARG A 56 15.27 -22.59 6.86
CA ARG A 56 14.87 -23.94 6.51
C ARG A 56 13.48 -24.13 7.09
N TYR A 57 12.47 -23.89 6.26
CA TYR A 57 11.11 -24.31 6.56
C TYR A 57 11.12 -25.82 6.82
N THR A 58 10.47 -26.21 7.91
CA THR A 58 10.22 -27.63 8.20
C THR A 58 9.33 -28.21 7.09
N SER A 59 9.43 -29.52 6.84
CA SER A 59 8.58 -30.20 5.85
C SER A 59 7.09 -29.96 6.12
N ASP A 60 6.69 -29.84 7.38
CA ASP A 60 5.32 -29.53 7.78
C ASP A 60 4.88 -28.10 7.41
N GLN A 61 5.77 -27.11 7.54
CA GLN A 61 5.48 -25.74 7.09
C GLN A 61 5.33 -25.65 5.57
N ILE A 62 6.17 -26.37 4.83
CA ILE A 62 6.08 -26.43 3.36
C ILE A 62 4.76 -27.10 2.95
N ARG A 63 4.38 -28.20 3.60
CA ARG A 63 3.10 -28.87 3.37
C ARG A 63 1.90 -27.96 3.64
N LYS A 64 1.88 -27.26 4.78
CA LYS A 64 0.81 -26.29 5.11
C LYS A 64 0.72 -25.15 4.10
N MET A 65 1.87 -24.66 3.61
CA MET A 65 1.91 -23.61 2.58
C MET A 65 1.36 -24.11 1.23
N GLU A 66 1.67 -25.35 0.85
CA GLU A 66 1.13 -25.96 -0.36
C GLU A 66 -0.39 -26.16 -0.24
N GLU A 67 -0.87 -26.69 0.90
CA GLU A 67 -2.30 -26.86 1.18
C GLU A 67 -3.07 -25.54 1.11
N SER A 68 -2.54 -24.48 1.73
CA SER A 68 -3.13 -23.13 1.65
C SER A 68 -3.20 -22.63 0.20
N ASN A 69 -2.15 -22.83 -0.59
CA ASN A 69 -2.15 -22.45 -2.00
C ASN A 69 -3.19 -23.21 -2.83
N GLN A 70 -3.43 -24.49 -2.53
CA GLN A 70 -4.49 -25.27 -3.18
C GLN A 70 -5.88 -24.77 -2.81
N ILE A 71 -6.12 -24.44 -1.52
CA ILE A 71 -7.38 -23.86 -1.07
C ILE A 71 -7.66 -22.54 -1.78
N ARG A 72 -6.68 -21.64 -1.90
CA ARG A 72 -6.83 -20.36 -2.62
C ARG A 72 -7.11 -20.53 -4.11
N LYS A 73 -6.51 -21.54 -4.75
CA LYS A 73 -6.79 -21.87 -6.16
C LYS A 73 -8.20 -22.45 -6.34
N ALA A 74 -8.63 -23.29 -5.40
CA ALA A 74 -9.97 -23.88 -5.42
C ALA A 74 -11.07 -22.85 -5.08
N SER A 75 -10.76 -21.85 -4.26
CA SER A 75 -11.68 -20.76 -3.89
C SER A 75 -11.72 -19.62 -4.89
N GLU A 76 -10.84 -19.61 -5.90
CA GLU A 76 -10.86 -18.59 -6.95
C GLU A 76 -12.20 -18.63 -7.70
N PRO A 77 -12.99 -17.54 -7.71
CA PRO A 77 -14.33 -17.54 -8.28
C PRO A 77 -14.25 -17.41 -9.82
N THR A 78 -13.76 -18.46 -10.47
CA THR A 78 -13.49 -18.53 -11.92
C THR A 78 -14.71 -18.21 -12.77
N GLU A 79 -15.90 -18.66 -12.37
CA GLU A 79 -17.16 -18.34 -13.03
C GLU A 79 -17.52 -16.85 -12.93
N LEU A 80 -17.30 -16.22 -11.77
CA LEU A 80 -17.51 -14.77 -11.61
C LEU A 80 -16.53 -13.98 -12.49
N ILE A 81 -15.25 -14.38 -12.48
CA ILE A 81 -14.21 -13.76 -13.31
C ILE A 81 -14.59 -13.87 -14.80
N LYS A 82 -15.13 -15.01 -15.23
CA LYS A 82 -15.61 -15.24 -16.60
C LYS A 82 -16.81 -14.35 -16.94
N LEU A 83 -17.80 -14.25 -16.04
CA LEU A 83 -18.95 -13.36 -16.21
C LEU A 83 -18.54 -11.89 -16.29
N VAL A 84 -17.64 -11.43 -15.40
CA VAL A 84 -17.10 -10.06 -15.41
C VAL A 84 -16.34 -9.79 -16.70
N ARG A 85 -15.53 -10.75 -17.17
CA ARG A 85 -14.80 -10.65 -18.44
C ARG A 85 -15.76 -10.56 -19.64
N GLN A 86 -16.87 -11.30 -19.61
CA GLN A 86 -17.91 -11.23 -20.64
C GLN A 86 -18.65 -9.90 -20.60
N LEU A 87 -19.09 -9.45 -19.42
CA LEU A 87 -19.69 -8.14 -19.21
C LEU A 87 -18.78 -7.02 -19.71
N LYS A 88 -17.48 -7.06 -19.38
CA LYS A 88 -16.51 -6.07 -19.86
C LYS A 88 -16.42 -6.04 -21.39
N LYS A 89 -16.46 -7.21 -22.05
CA LYS A 89 -16.50 -7.30 -23.53
C LYS A 89 -17.80 -6.74 -24.10
N ASP A 90 -18.93 -6.96 -23.44
CA ASP A 90 -20.24 -6.45 -23.86
C ASP A 90 -20.32 -4.93 -23.67
N PHE A 91 -19.80 -4.38 -22.56
CA PHE A 91 -19.67 -2.94 -22.33
C PHE A 91 -18.76 -2.28 -23.37
N LEU A 92 -17.59 -2.86 -23.68
CA LEU A 92 -16.70 -2.33 -24.73
C LEU A 92 -17.34 -2.34 -26.13
N LYS A 93 -18.30 -3.23 -26.39
CA LYS A 93 -19.09 -3.23 -27.63
C LYS A 93 -20.21 -2.19 -27.59
N GLU A 94 -20.86 -2.00 -26.45
CA GLU A 94 -21.91 -0.99 -26.23
C GLU A 94 -21.35 0.45 -26.19
N GLU A 95 -20.12 0.67 -25.72
CA GLU A 95 -19.46 1.98 -25.66
C GLU A 95 -19.21 2.60 -27.05
N ARG A 96 -19.22 1.76 -28.11
CA ARG A 96 -19.21 2.23 -29.51
C ARG A 96 -20.55 2.79 -29.99
N VAL A 97 -21.60 2.76 -29.17
CA VAL A 97 -22.93 3.30 -29.50
C VAL A 97 -23.13 4.65 -28.80
N MET A 98 -23.05 5.71 -29.61
CA MET A 98 -23.37 7.14 -29.38
C MET A 98 -23.54 7.64 -27.93
N GLU A 99 -22.79 8.68 -27.59
CA GLU A 99 -23.10 9.53 -26.44
C GLU A 99 -24.54 10.05 -26.50
N LEU A 100 -25.21 10.09 -25.34
CA LEU A 100 -26.57 10.60 -25.27
C LEU A 100 -26.49 12.13 -25.42
N PRO A 101 -27.28 12.76 -26.31
CA PRO A 101 -27.33 14.20 -26.45
C PRO A 101 -27.51 14.92 -25.10
N GLN A 102 -26.78 16.03 -24.91
CA GLN A 102 -26.70 16.77 -23.65
C GLN A 102 -28.09 17.22 -23.14
N HIS A 103 -28.99 17.59 -24.06
CA HIS A 103 -30.36 18.04 -23.74
C HIS A 103 -31.20 16.91 -23.11
N LEU A 104 -31.01 15.68 -23.56
CA LEU A 104 -31.69 14.51 -23.00
C LEU A 104 -31.19 14.17 -21.61
N LYS A 105 -29.87 14.26 -21.38
CA LYS A 105 -29.30 14.07 -20.04
C LYS A 105 -29.92 15.05 -19.04
N GLN A 106 -29.97 16.33 -19.39
CA GLN A 106 -30.55 17.37 -18.54
C GLN A 106 -32.04 17.15 -18.28
N LYS A 107 -32.80 16.79 -19.33
CA LYS A 107 -34.24 16.50 -19.21
C LYS A 107 -34.54 15.31 -18.29
N LEU A 108 -33.79 14.22 -18.43
CA LEU A 108 -33.94 13.04 -17.58
C LEU A 108 -33.59 13.34 -16.12
N VAL A 109 -32.55 14.14 -15.88
CA VAL A 109 -32.18 14.59 -14.52
C VAL A 109 -33.29 15.42 -13.90
N HIS A 110 -33.89 16.36 -14.64
CA HIS A 110 -34.99 17.17 -14.13
C HIS A 110 -36.24 16.34 -13.78
N GLU A 111 -36.58 15.32 -14.58
CA GLU A 111 -37.70 14.41 -14.27
C GLU A 111 -37.45 13.57 -13.01
N ILE A 112 -36.22 13.07 -12.82
CA ILE A 112 -35.84 12.31 -11.62
C ILE A 112 -35.92 13.22 -10.39
N LEU A 113 -35.37 14.44 -10.48
CA LEU A 113 -35.40 15.42 -9.39
C LEU A 113 -36.83 15.84 -9.04
N ALA A 114 -37.71 16.01 -10.03
CA ALA A 114 -39.12 16.31 -9.79
C ALA A 114 -39.83 15.18 -9.03
N ARG A 115 -39.55 13.92 -9.42
CA ARG A 115 -40.14 12.75 -8.76
C ARG A 115 -39.59 12.55 -7.34
N LEU A 116 -38.31 12.83 -7.11
CA LEU A 116 -37.71 12.80 -5.77
C LEU A 116 -38.25 13.93 -4.87
N ARG A 117 -38.45 15.14 -5.40
CA ARG A 117 -39.03 16.28 -4.66
C ARG A 117 -40.52 16.10 -4.33
N SER A 118 -41.25 15.34 -5.15
CA SER A 118 -42.65 14.99 -4.87
C SER A 118 -42.81 14.02 -3.70
N LEU A 119 -41.73 13.36 -3.29
CA LEU A 119 -41.69 12.56 -2.06
C LEU A 119 -41.32 13.49 -0.90
N SER A 120 -42.10 13.44 0.17
CA SER A 120 -41.94 14.29 1.36
C SER A 120 -40.49 14.39 1.84
N ALA A 121 -40.07 15.56 2.34
CA ALA A 121 -38.70 15.88 2.75
C ALA A 121 -38.08 14.98 3.85
N GLY A 122 -38.83 14.00 4.41
CA GLY A 122 -38.37 13.00 5.37
C GLY A 122 -38.59 11.54 4.94
N ALA A 123 -38.78 11.26 3.64
CA ALA A 123 -39.01 9.89 3.17
C ALA A 123 -37.76 9.00 3.34
N ASN A 124 -37.93 7.81 3.90
CA ASN A 124 -36.88 6.79 4.07
C ASN A 124 -36.15 6.52 2.74
N THR A 125 -34.85 6.24 2.82
CA THR A 125 -33.96 5.98 1.68
C THR A 125 -34.46 4.85 0.77
N THR A 126 -35.18 3.88 1.34
CA THR A 126 -35.85 2.78 0.61
C THR A 126 -36.98 3.28 -0.30
N VAL A 127 -37.82 4.19 0.19
CA VAL A 127 -38.96 4.75 -0.56
C VAL A 127 -38.48 5.62 -1.73
N GLN A 128 -37.44 6.42 -1.50
CA GLN A 128 -36.80 7.22 -2.56
C GLN A 128 -36.25 6.32 -3.67
N ARG A 129 -35.63 5.19 -3.31
CA ARG A 129 -35.10 4.21 -4.26
C ARG A 129 -36.21 3.55 -5.08
N GLU A 130 -37.27 3.07 -4.44
CA GLU A 130 -38.40 2.44 -5.13
C GLU A 130 -39.07 3.39 -6.14
N ALA A 131 -39.15 4.67 -5.81
CA ALA A 131 -39.66 5.69 -6.73
C ALA A 131 -38.77 5.89 -7.97
N VAL A 132 -37.44 5.86 -7.81
CA VAL A 132 -36.49 5.94 -8.93
C VAL A 132 -36.51 4.64 -9.75
N GLU A 133 -36.57 3.47 -9.11
CA GLU A 133 -36.64 2.18 -9.80
C GLU A 133 -37.95 2.00 -10.59
N SER A 134 -39.08 2.44 -10.03
CA SER A 134 -40.37 2.41 -10.73
C SER A 134 -40.39 3.37 -11.92
N TRP A 135 -39.81 4.58 -11.80
CA TRP A 135 -39.61 5.50 -12.92
C TRP A 135 -38.77 4.87 -14.03
N ARG A 136 -37.64 4.24 -13.67
CA ARG A 136 -36.78 3.56 -14.63
C ARG A 136 -37.52 2.46 -15.38
N LYS A 137 -38.27 1.60 -14.66
CA LYS A 137 -39.08 0.53 -15.27
C LYS A 137 -40.11 1.09 -16.24
N GLN A 138 -40.73 2.21 -15.90
CA GLN A 138 -41.70 2.90 -16.75
C GLN A 138 -41.03 3.46 -18.02
N LYS A 139 -39.92 4.20 -17.89
CA LYS A 139 -39.18 4.76 -19.03
C LYS A 139 -38.65 3.71 -19.98
N LEU A 140 -38.11 2.60 -19.45
CA LEU A 140 -37.68 1.48 -20.29
C LEU A 140 -38.85 0.83 -21.04
N LYS A 141 -40.05 0.77 -20.44
CA LYS A 141 -41.25 0.28 -21.12
C LYS A 141 -41.72 1.24 -22.22
N GLU A 142 -41.69 2.55 -21.96
CA GLU A 142 -42.01 3.60 -22.95
C GLU A 142 -41.06 3.52 -24.15
N VAL A 143 -39.76 3.47 -23.89
CA VAL A 143 -38.71 3.34 -24.91
C VAL A 143 -38.86 2.05 -25.73
N LYS A 144 -39.11 0.90 -25.08
CA LYS A 144 -39.37 -0.37 -25.79
C LYS A 144 -40.62 -0.32 -26.68
N ARG A 145 -41.65 0.44 -26.29
CA ARG A 145 -42.87 0.62 -27.10
C ARG A 145 -42.62 1.54 -28.28
N LEU A 146 -41.81 2.59 -28.11
CA LEU A 146 -41.39 3.50 -29.17
C LEU A 146 -40.53 2.80 -30.22
N VAL A 147 -39.54 1.99 -29.79
CA VAL A 147 -38.70 1.18 -30.70
C VAL A 147 -39.54 0.16 -31.50
N ARG A 148 -40.67 -0.30 -30.96
CA ARG A 148 -41.59 -1.25 -31.63
C ARG A 148 -42.68 -0.56 -32.48
N GLY A 149 -42.58 0.75 -32.72
CA GLY A 149 -43.44 1.47 -33.67
C GLY A 149 -44.86 1.80 -33.19
N LYS A 150 -45.16 1.77 -31.89
CA LYS A 150 -46.45 2.25 -31.36
C LYS A 150 -46.37 3.73 -30.99
N THR A 151 -46.96 4.60 -31.81
CA THR A 151 -47.03 6.04 -31.55
C THR A 151 -47.98 6.32 -30.39
N LEU A 152 -47.44 6.78 -29.27
CA LEU A 152 -48.18 7.41 -28.18
C LEU A 152 -47.71 8.87 -28.09
N ASN A 153 -48.56 9.75 -27.55
CA ASN A 153 -48.18 11.11 -27.14
C ASN A 153 -47.07 11.03 -26.09
N THR A 154 -45.83 10.91 -26.55
CA THR A 154 -44.67 10.59 -25.71
C THR A 154 -43.68 11.73 -25.83
N THR A 155 -43.12 12.15 -24.70
CA THR A 155 -42.24 13.31 -24.57
C THR A 155 -40.82 13.09 -25.15
N ILE A 156 -40.59 11.99 -25.86
CA ILE A 156 -39.29 11.53 -26.36
C ILE A 156 -39.44 11.19 -27.84
N LEU A 157 -38.58 11.73 -28.71
CA LEU A 157 -38.62 11.46 -30.15
C LEU A 157 -38.22 10.00 -30.43
N PRO A 158 -38.78 9.33 -31.46
CA PRO A 158 -38.44 7.94 -31.80
C PRO A 158 -36.94 7.74 -32.13
N GLU A 159 -36.25 8.78 -32.60
CA GLU A 159 -34.80 8.79 -32.84
C GLU A 159 -33.98 8.72 -31.54
N GLU A 160 -34.51 9.26 -30.44
CA GLU A 160 -33.88 9.30 -29.11
C GLU A 160 -34.12 8.02 -28.30
N ALA A 161 -35.19 7.27 -28.63
CA ALA A 161 -35.55 6.01 -27.98
C ALA A 161 -34.48 4.93 -28.18
N GLY A 162 -33.81 4.90 -29.34
CA GLY A 162 -32.70 3.97 -29.62
C GLY A 162 -31.52 4.15 -28.66
N ALA A 163 -31.12 5.40 -28.40
CA ALA A 163 -30.00 5.75 -27.52
C ALA A 163 -30.32 5.56 -26.02
N VAL A 164 -31.59 5.73 -25.61
CA VAL A 164 -32.04 5.45 -24.24
C VAL A 164 -32.23 3.93 -24.02
N SER A 165 -32.59 3.17 -25.05
CA SER A 165 -32.74 1.71 -24.96
C SER A 165 -31.41 0.98 -24.85
N SER A 166 -30.37 1.46 -25.55
CA SER A 166 -29.04 0.86 -25.55
C SER A 166 -28.32 1.10 -24.22
N LYS A 167 -28.52 2.27 -23.59
CA LYS A 167 -27.98 2.56 -22.27
C LYS A 167 -28.90 2.00 -21.20
N LYS A 168 -28.63 0.78 -20.73
CA LYS A 168 -29.18 0.29 -19.46
C LYS A 168 -28.80 1.31 -18.37
N ILE A 169 -29.76 2.15 -17.94
CA ILE A 169 -29.59 3.17 -16.88
C ILE A 169 -29.23 2.45 -15.57
N GLY A 170 -27.97 2.10 -15.38
CA GLY A 170 -27.50 1.28 -14.26
C GLY A 170 -27.24 2.13 -13.04
N ILE A 171 -28.24 2.36 -12.21
CA ILE A 171 -28.00 2.65 -10.79
C ILE A 171 -28.10 1.31 -10.09
N TRP A 172 -26.97 0.60 -9.99
CA TRP A 172 -26.85 -0.56 -9.13
C TRP A 172 -25.88 -0.20 -8.02
N ILE A 173 -26.43 0.22 -6.88
CA ILE A 173 -25.72 0.27 -5.60
C ILE A 173 -26.64 -0.51 -4.65
N PRO A 174 -26.20 -1.59 -4.00
CA PRO A 174 -27.04 -2.33 -3.07
C PRO A 174 -27.28 -1.49 -1.81
N VAL A 175 -28.48 -1.58 -1.20
CA VAL A 175 -28.81 -0.85 0.04
C VAL A 175 -27.96 -1.35 1.20
N GLU A 176 -27.65 -2.64 1.20
CA GLU A 176 -26.80 -3.30 2.17
C GLU A 176 -25.79 -4.17 1.42
N ILE A 177 -24.51 -3.87 1.61
CA ILE A 177 -23.43 -4.79 1.29
C ILE A 177 -23.30 -5.70 2.51
N ILE A 178 -23.94 -6.88 2.46
CA ILE A 178 -23.70 -7.91 3.47
C ILE A 178 -22.32 -8.50 3.16
N ASN A 179 -21.28 -7.89 3.73
CA ASN A 179 -19.97 -8.51 3.78
C ASN A 179 -20.10 -9.71 4.72
N LYS A 180 -20.24 -10.92 4.17
CA LYS A 180 -19.87 -12.11 4.92
C LYS A 180 -18.35 -12.16 4.91
N GLU A 181 -17.76 -11.62 5.97
CA GLU A 181 -16.35 -11.81 6.26
C GLU A 181 -16.14 -13.32 6.39
N HIS A 182 -15.45 -13.91 5.42
CA HIS A 182 -15.05 -15.29 5.48
C HIS A 182 -13.80 -15.29 6.36
N ASP A 183 -13.96 -15.62 7.62
CA ASP A 183 -12.85 -15.74 8.55
C ASP A 183 -12.09 -17.03 8.18
N ASP A 184 -11.18 -16.93 7.21
CA ASP A 184 -10.28 -18.02 6.80
C ASP A 184 -9.23 -18.34 7.90
N LYS A 185 -9.40 -17.76 9.10
CA LYS A 185 -8.56 -17.96 10.27
C LYS A 185 -8.81 -19.35 10.85
N PRO A 186 -7.77 -20.19 10.96
CA PRO A 186 -7.90 -21.48 11.63
C PRO A 186 -8.29 -21.28 13.10
N GLU A 187 -9.29 -22.02 13.58
CA GLU A 187 -9.72 -22.00 14.98
C GLU A 187 -8.52 -22.37 15.89
N GLY A 188 -8.09 -21.41 16.73
CA GLY A 188 -7.03 -21.62 17.72
C GLY A 188 -5.71 -20.89 17.46
N GLU A 189 -5.56 -20.12 16.38
CA GLU A 189 -4.41 -19.22 16.20
C GLU A 189 -4.73 -17.82 16.77
N GLU A 190 -3.93 -17.36 17.74
CA GLU A 190 -3.89 -15.95 18.11
C GLU A 190 -3.60 -15.11 16.85
N GLU A 191 -4.23 -13.95 16.73
CA GLU A 191 -4.07 -13.01 15.62
C GLU A 191 -2.58 -12.89 15.25
N PHE A 192 -2.18 -13.41 14.08
CA PHE A 192 -0.76 -13.48 13.70
C PHE A 192 -0.20 -12.05 13.75
N ASP A 193 0.74 -11.90 14.67
CA ASP A 193 1.14 -10.66 15.29
C ASP A 193 1.57 -9.57 14.31
N SER A 194 0.91 -8.40 14.40
CA SER A 194 1.51 -7.10 14.08
C SER A 194 2.71 -6.75 14.99
N ARG A 195 3.21 -7.72 15.78
CA ARG A 195 4.35 -7.62 16.71
C ARG A 195 5.71 -7.86 16.06
N ILE A 196 5.80 -8.15 14.75
CA ILE A 196 7.11 -8.34 14.09
C ILE A 196 7.73 -6.96 13.81
N LEU A 197 8.66 -6.56 14.66
CA LEU A 197 9.50 -5.39 14.44
C LEU A 197 10.67 -5.75 13.51
N PRO A 198 10.99 -4.90 12.52
CA PRO A 198 12.15 -5.13 11.66
C PRO A 198 13.45 -5.00 12.47
N GLY A 199 14.42 -5.87 12.16
CA GLY A 199 15.75 -5.88 12.76
C GLY A 199 15.95 -6.97 13.82
N ARG A 200 16.91 -6.74 14.71
CA ARG A 200 17.31 -7.71 15.74
C ARG A 200 16.19 -7.87 16.77
N GLN A 201 16.00 -9.11 17.25
CA GLN A 201 15.05 -9.38 18.35
C GLN A 201 15.40 -8.57 19.59
N LEU A 202 14.39 -7.94 20.19
CA LEU A 202 14.52 -7.14 21.39
C LEU A 202 14.75 -8.02 22.63
N PRO A 203 15.71 -7.69 23.50
CA PRO A 203 15.85 -8.31 24.81
C PRO A 203 14.58 -8.16 25.65
N LEU A 204 14.33 -9.13 26.54
CA LEU A 204 13.18 -9.07 27.47
C LEU A 204 13.24 -7.84 28.38
N GLU A 205 14.44 -7.39 28.74
CA GLU A 205 14.70 -6.17 29.53
C GLU A 205 14.10 -4.90 28.90
N CYS A 206 13.88 -4.91 27.58
CA CYS A 206 13.30 -3.77 26.87
C CYS A 206 11.79 -3.64 27.06
N HIS A 207 11.11 -4.70 27.50
CA HIS A 207 9.65 -4.79 27.63
C HIS A 207 8.93 -4.11 26.46
N ALA A 208 9.26 -4.55 25.24
CA ALA A 208 8.81 -3.90 24.03
C ALA A 208 7.32 -4.13 23.80
N GLU A 209 6.61 -3.03 23.54
CA GLU A 209 5.20 -3.00 23.24
C GLU A 209 4.99 -2.26 21.91
N VAL A 210 4.44 -2.96 20.92
CA VAL A 210 4.00 -2.33 19.66
C VAL A 210 2.77 -1.47 19.90
N HIS A 211 2.53 -0.51 19.01
CA HIS A 211 1.38 0.40 19.07
C HIS A 211 1.23 1.10 20.42
N THR A 212 2.33 1.57 20.97
CA THR A 212 2.41 2.11 22.33
C THR A 212 3.25 3.37 22.34
N ASP A 213 2.73 4.45 22.92
CA ASP A 213 3.51 5.64 23.26
C ASP A 213 3.46 5.87 24.78
N TYR A 214 4.64 5.81 25.41
CA TYR A 214 4.84 6.19 26.80
C TYR A 214 5.24 7.65 26.92
N GLY A 215 4.57 8.36 27.83
CA GLY A 215 4.93 9.71 28.25
C GLY A 215 6.09 9.72 29.23
N GLY A 216 6.81 10.84 29.28
CA GLY A 216 7.92 11.04 30.19
C GLY A 216 8.77 12.25 29.79
N GLU A 217 9.68 12.63 30.67
CA GLU A 217 10.61 13.72 30.40
C GLU A 217 11.73 13.25 29.48
N ALA A 218 11.96 13.95 28.37
CA ALA A 218 13.00 13.59 27.42
C ALA A 218 14.40 13.79 28.03
N VAL A 219 15.12 12.70 28.26
CA VAL A 219 16.57 12.74 28.56
C VAL A 219 17.40 12.84 27.28
N ARG A 220 16.83 12.40 26.15
CA ARG A 220 17.35 12.66 24.81
C ARG A 220 16.21 12.77 23.81
N TRP A 221 16.21 13.86 23.05
CA TRP A 221 15.18 14.20 22.08
C TRP A 221 15.30 13.34 20.81
N GLY A 222 14.20 12.71 20.39
CA GLY A 222 14.16 11.86 19.20
C GLY A 222 14.33 12.62 17.89
N LEU A 223 13.89 13.89 17.84
CA LEU A 223 14.06 14.79 16.67
C LEU A 223 15.51 14.88 16.16
N THR A 224 16.49 14.71 17.06
CA THR A 224 17.92 14.71 16.72
C THR A 224 18.61 13.39 17.03
N HIS A 225 17.86 12.40 17.52
CA HIS A 225 18.40 11.10 17.90
C HIS A 225 17.71 9.98 17.13
N HIS A 226 18.34 9.59 16.02
CA HIS A 226 17.84 8.52 15.17
C HIS A 226 18.56 7.20 15.43
N LYS A 227 17.83 6.09 15.29
CA LYS A 227 18.33 4.72 15.41
C LYS A 227 17.72 3.83 14.34
N GLU A 228 18.52 2.94 13.78
CA GLU A 228 18.08 2.09 12.66
C GLU A 228 17.01 1.07 13.06
N SER A 229 16.94 0.71 14.35
CA SER A 229 15.98 -0.27 14.86
C SER A 229 15.46 0.07 16.27
N ALA A 230 14.33 -0.55 16.62
CA ALA A 230 13.79 -0.53 17.98
C ALA A 230 14.79 -1.13 18.99
N TYR A 231 15.53 -2.17 18.60
CA TYR A 231 16.60 -2.76 19.40
C TYR A 231 17.66 -1.72 19.77
N ASP A 232 18.16 -0.98 18.77
CA ASP A 232 19.20 0.03 19.00
C ASP A 232 18.69 1.20 19.84
N CYS A 233 17.39 1.52 19.75
CA CYS A 233 16.76 2.52 20.58
C CYS A 233 16.66 2.07 22.05
N CYS A 234 16.17 0.85 22.30
CA CYS A 234 16.17 0.28 23.65
C CYS A 234 17.60 0.24 24.24
N MET A 235 18.56 -0.28 23.48
CA MET A 235 19.95 -0.35 23.95
C MET A 235 20.55 1.03 24.19
N ALA A 236 20.15 2.05 23.43
CA ALA A 236 20.55 3.43 23.71
C ALA A 236 20.01 3.91 25.06
N CYS A 237 18.78 3.56 25.43
CA CYS A 237 18.21 3.85 26.74
C CYS A 237 18.99 3.17 27.86
N VAL A 238 19.20 1.85 27.78
CA VAL A 238 19.96 1.07 28.76
C VAL A 238 21.37 1.63 28.93
N ASN A 239 22.04 1.95 27.82
CA ASN A 239 23.40 2.49 27.85
C ASN A 239 23.45 3.93 28.37
N GLN A 240 22.40 4.73 28.17
CA GLN A 240 22.32 6.07 28.77
C GLN A 240 22.15 5.94 30.28
N ALA A 241 21.25 5.06 30.73
CA ALA A 241 20.98 4.85 32.15
C ALA A 241 22.22 4.40 32.93
N LYS A 242 23.03 3.51 32.35
CA LYS A 242 24.30 3.05 32.93
C LYS A 242 25.37 4.15 33.02
N ARG A 243 25.34 5.15 32.13
CA ARG A 243 26.34 6.22 32.03
C ARG A 243 25.92 7.52 32.71
N ALA A 244 24.65 7.63 33.11
CA ALA A 244 24.11 8.81 33.77
C ALA A 244 24.84 9.10 35.08
N LYS A 245 25.25 10.36 35.26
CA LYS A 245 25.97 10.82 36.46
C LYS A 245 25.02 10.92 37.66
N PRO A 246 25.55 10.97 38.90
CA PRO A 246 24.75 11.28 40.07
C PRO A 246 24.00 12.61 39.89
N GLY A 247 22.67 12.59 40.02
CA GLY A 247 21.79 13.76 39.83
C GLY A 247 21.19 13.88 38.42
N GLU A 248 21.66 13.11 37.43
CA GLU A 248 21.02 13.05 36.11
C GLU A 248 19.89 12.02 36.09
N LYS A 249 18.84 12.31 35.31
CA LYS A 249 17.75 11.37 35.05
C LYS A 249 18.26 10.21 34.19
N ARG A 250 18.11 9.00 34.72
CA ARG A 250 18.46 7.76 34.02
C ARG A 250 17.31 7.40 33.09
N CYS A 251 17.57 7.16 31.81
CA CYS A 251 16.53 6.71 30.89
C CYS A 251 15.88 5.44 31.45
N ASN A 252 14.55 5.40 31.52
CA ASN A 252 13.82 4.18 31.82
C ASN A 252 12.70 3.87 30.82
N ILE A 253 12.48 4.75 29.85
CA ILE A 253 11.47 4.61 28.80
C ILE A 253 12.12 4.92 27.46
N TRP A 254 11.89 4.08 26.47
CA TRP A 254 12.29 4.34 25.09
C TRP A 254 11.06 4.33 24.18
N VAL A 255 11.03 5.24 23.20
CA VAL A 255 9.96 5.31 22.18
C VAL A 255 10.61 5.45 20.81
N TYR A 256 10.21 4.58 19.89
CA TYR A 256 10.81 4.42 18.57
C TYR A 256 9.76 4.57 17.47
N CYS A 257 10.11 5.27 16.40
CA CYS A 257 9.28 5.35 15.19
C CYS A 257 9.72 4.35 14.12
N PRO A 258 9.01 3.21 13.92
CA PRO A 258 9.32 2.25 12.87
C PRO A 258 8.75 2.65 11.49
N SER A 259 7.79 3.57 11.44
CA SER A 259 7.04 3.91 10.22
C SER A 259 7.88 4.72 9.25
N GLU A 260 7.98 4.29 7.99
CA GLU A 260 8.72 5.01 6.93
C GLU A 260 8.12 6.40 6.63
N THR A 261 6.80 6.54 6.80
CA THR A 261 6.08 7.80 6.60
C THR A 261 6.07 8.69 7.84
N GLY A 262 6.79 8.31 8.90
CA GLY A 262 6.79 9.02 10.17
C GLY A 262 5.70 8.57 11.12
N CYS A 263 5.73 9.12 12.34
CA CYS A 263 4.85 8.73 13.43
C CYS A 263 4.02 9.90 13.94
N TYR A 264 2.72 9.69 14.09
CA TYR A 264 1.83 10.73 14.60
C TYR A 264 1.99 10.94 16.11
N SER A 265 2.15 12.19 16.53
CA SER A 265 2.09 12.67 17.91
C SER A 265 1.23 13.95 17.95
N PRO A 266 0.46 14.20 19.03
CA PRO A 266 -0.33 15.42 19.17
C PRO A 266 0.50 16.63 19.62
N ASP A 267 1.59 16.91 18.93
CA ASP A 267 2.43 18.07 19.17
C ASP A 267 2.68 18.86 17.88
N ILE A 268 3.54 19.87 17.97
CA ILE A 268 3.84 20.80 16.87
C ILE A 268 4.87 20.24 15.88
N TYR A 269 5.45 19.07 16.15
CA TYR A 269 6.54 18.51 15.36
C TYR A 269 6.04 17.47 14.37
N GLU A 270 6.78 17.36 13.26
CA GLU A 270 6.61 16.29 12.29
C GLU A 270 7.65 15.21 12.58
N HIS A 271 7.22 14.09 13.14
CA HIS A 271 8.12 13.01 13.52
C HIS A 271 8.43 12.09 12.34
N LYS A 272 9.72 11.81 12.16
CA LYS A 272 10.23 11.03 11.04
C LYS A 272 10.54 9.59 11.44
N ASN A 273 10.72 8.76 10.41
CA ASN A 273 11.21 7.38 10.57
C ASN A 273 12.51 7.36 11.39
N GLN A 274 12.72 6.31 12.19
CA GLN A 274 13.91 6.07 13.01
C GLN A 274 14.11 7.01 14.20
N GLU A 275 13.20 7.93 14.48
CA GLU A 275 13.28 8.73 15.70
C GLU A 275 13.29 7.84 16.95
N CYS A 276 14.25 8.09 17.84
CA CYS A 276 14.44 7.37 19.09
C CYS A 276 14.43 8.34 20.27
N TRP A 277 13.33 8.33 21.01
CA TRP A 277 13.12 9.15 22.19
C TRP A 277 13.55 8.39 23.43
N LEU A 278 14.50 8.96 24.18
CA LEU A 278 14.90 8.45 25.47
C LEU A 278 14.25 9.30 26.54
N LYS A 279 13.42 8.69 27.38
CA LYS A 279 12.60 9.38 28.37
C LYS A 279 12.83 8.83 29.78
N TYR A 280 12.48 9.64 30.77
CA TYR A 280 12.45 9.28 32.17
C TYR A 280 11.09 9.60 32.78
N SER A 281 10.56 8.69 33.59
CA SER A 281 9.47 8.96 34.52
C SER A 281 9.58 8.07 35.75
N GLU A 282 9.38 8.61 36.96
CA GLU A 282 9.30 7.79 38.18
C GLU A 282 8.17 6.75 38.10
N LYS A 283 7.07 7.11 37.43
CA LYS A 283 5.93 6.25 37.14
C LYS A 283 5.61 6.35 35.65
N PRO A 284 6.09 5.40 34.81
CA PRO A 284 5.80 5.40 33.38
C PRO A 284 4.30 5.54 33.14
N LYS A 285 3.92 6.60 32.42
CA LYS A 285 2.52 6.90 32.11
C LYS A 285 2.27 6.58 30.65
N LEU A 286 1.30 5.71 30.41
CA LEU A 286 0.83 5.40 29.07
C LEU A 286 0.06 6.60 28.51
N ASN A 287 0.48 7.11 27.34
CA ASN A 287 -0.27 8.14 26.62
C ASN A 287 -1.31 7.50 25.71
N PHE A 288 -0.84 6.64 24.80
CA PHE A 288 -1.68 5.98 23.80
C PHE A 288 -1.27 4.52 23.66
N LYS A 289 -2.27 3.66 23.43
CA LYS A 289 -2.10 2.22 23.27
C LYS A 289 -3.07 1.69 22.24
N ASP A 290 -2.58 0.79 21.39
CA ASP A 290 -3.29 0.10 20.32
C ASP A 290 -3.94 1.04 19.32
N ARG A 291 -5.13 1.59 19.64
CA ARG A 291 -5.94 2.40 18.74
C ARG A 291 -6.31 3.73 19.37
N TYR A 292 -6.31 4.79 18.56
CA TYR A 292 -6.87 6.07 18.97
C TYR A 292 -8.40 5.98 19.00
N SER A 293 -9.02 6.46 20.07
CA SER A 293 -10.48 6.47 20.20
C SER A 293 -11.14 7.33 19.12
N GLU A 294 -12.37 6.98 18.73
CA GLU A 294 -13.11 7.76 17.72
C GLU A 294 -13.29 9.21 18.15
N SER A 295 -13.62 9.46 19.42
CA SER A 295 -13.71 10.82 19.97
C SER A 295 -12.40 11.59 19.82
N TYR A 296 -11.26 10.93 20.02
CA TYR A 296 -9.95 11.56 19.88
C TYR A 296 -9.65 11.89 18.41
N ARG A 297 -9.93 10.96 17.49
CA ARG A 297 -9.74 11.15 16.05
C ARG A 297 -10.68 12.18 15.44
N ASN A 298 -11.89 12.33 15.99
CA ASN A 298 -12.81 13.40 15.60
C ASN A 298 -12.26 14.79 16.00
N ALA A 299 -11.61 14.88 17.15
CA ALA A 299 -10.92 16.11 17.58
C ALA A 299 -9.57 16.32 16.87
N HIS A 300 -8.92 15.23 16.43
CA HIS A 300 -7.62 15.24 15.75
C HIS A 300 -7.71 14.48 14.42
N PRO A 301 -8.20 15.11 13.34
CA PRO A 301 -8.45 14.43 12.06
C PRO A 301 -7.21 13.77 11.44
N ASN A 302 -6.02 14.25 11.78
CA ASN A 302 -4.74 13.71 11.30
C ASN A 302 -4.27 12.47 12.09
N ALA A 303 -4.93 12.12 13.19
CA ALA A 303 -4.57 10.94 13.98
C ALA A 303 -4.92 9.65 13.22
N PRO A 304 -3.96 8.73 13.05
CA PRO A 304 -4.20 7.44 12.41
C PRO A 304 -5.13 6.58 13.26
N LEU A 305 -5.57 5.44 12.74
CA LEU A 305 -6.40 4.50 13.49
C LEU A 305 -5.60 3.81 14.62
N ILE A 306 -4.36 3.46 14.32
CA ILE A 306 -3.47 2.68 15.19
C ILE A 306 -2.31 3.56 15.63
N VAL A 307 -1.88 3.40 16.88
CA VAL A 307 -0.69 4.10 17.41
C VAL A 307 0.55 3.65 16.62
N PRO A 308 1.29 4.57 15.98
CA PRO A 308 2.40 4.17 15.10
C PRO A 308 3.71 3.92 15.86
N TRP A 309 3.77 4.28 17.14
CA TRP A 309 4.96 4.17 17.97
C TRP A 309 5.14 2.76 18.53
N VAL A 310 6.40 2.43 18.79
CA VAL A 310 6.82 1.24 19.52
C VAL A 310 7.59 1.73 20.73
N SER A 311 7.26 1.24 21.91
CA SER A 311 7.93 1.72 23.12
C SER A 311 8.07 0.62 24.16
N GLY A 312 8.87 0.89 25.18
CA GLY A 312 9.02 -0.02 26.30
C GLY A 312 9.61 0.68 27.49
N VAL A 313 9.38 0.07 28.66
CA VAL A 313 9.98 0.48 29.92
C VAL A 313 11.12 -0.47 30.21
N VAL A 314 12.34 0.05 30.34
CA VAL A 314 13.48 -0.82 30.65
C VAL A 314 13.53 -1.16 32.13
N SER A 315 13.73 -2.44 32.43
CA SER A 315 14.06 -2.90 33.79
C SER A 315 15.57 -2.73 34.01
N ILE A 316 15.95 -1.73 34.79
CA ILE A 316 17.34 -1.40 35.14
C ILE A 316 17.61 -1.72 36.60
#